data_AF-A0A2R5L0A8-F1
#
_entry.id   AF-A0A2R5L0A8-F1
#
_cell.length_a   1.000
_cell.length_b   1.000
_cell.length_c   1.000
_cell.angle_alpha   90.00
_cell.angle_beta   90.00
_cell.angle_gamma   90.00
#
_symmetry.space_group_name_H-M   'P 1'
#
loop_
_entity.id
_entity.type
_entity.pdbx_description
1 polymer ?
#
loop_
_entity_poly.entity_id
_entity_poly.type
_entity_poly.pdbx_seq_one_letter_code
_entity_poly.pdbx_strand_id
1 'polypeptide(L)'
;GITGTDGWIAPEMIKTEPMHQKPTQAVDVFSLGCVYYYVVTYGQHPFGSPINRQSNIIAGTPDLSGTGNVCLTDLLEAMLCPNPALRPPVRALRKHPYFWDANNTLNFLVDVSDRVDKNPNDYVSLLLELGSSKVMDNWLAEMDPVVLEDLKQHRDYRDGRVRDLLRAIRNKRTHYQELRVDVRRVLGSVPTQFLHYWTSRFPGLLHHTWRVLHCCKTEHVFAKYYHKTYSFHTIGQESLLMMRASSGMFAEPGGGGGIRCSPNSGDYRSLTSKSFSKYNKKQSYTKAAGDASTVFANGNMQHMFNARLNNLDNWRERSQLPT
;
A
#
# COMPACT_ATOMS: atom_id res chain seq x y z
N GLY A 1 30.82 -16.37 -15.51
CA GLY A 1 29.41 -16.80 -15.45
C GLY A 1 28.64 -15.84 -14.56
N ILE A 2 27.35 -15.65 -14.82
CA ILE A 2 26.47 -14.84 -13.96
C ILE A 2 26.41 -15.52 -12.60
N THR A 3 26.81 -14.84 -11.53
CA THR A 3 26.77 -15.39 -10.17
C THR A 3 25.35 -15.27 -9.62
N GLY A 4 24.59 -16.35 -9.57
CA GLY A 4 23.23 -16.36 -9.03
C GLY A 4 22.50 -17.68 -9.29
N THR A 5 21.39 -17.91 -8.57
CA THR A 5 20.51 -19.07 -8.81
C THR A 5 19.45 -18.69 -9.85
N ASP A 6 19.42 -19.42 -10.96
CA ASP A 6 18.44 -19.21 -12.03
C ASP A 6 17.01 -19.10 -11.50
N GLY A 7 16.26 -18.17 -12.09
CA GLY A 7 14.91 -17.86 -11.66
C GLY A 7 14.78 -16.90 -10.47
N TRP A 8 15.88 -16.52 -9.81
CA TRP A 8 15.87 -15.52 -8.73
C TRP A 8 16.69 -14.27 -9.08
N ILE A 9 17.36 -14.29 -10.24
CA ILE A 9 18.24 -13.22 -10.71
C ILE A 9 17.40 -12.09 -11.32
N ALA A 10 17.69 -10.84 -10.95
CA ALA A 10 17.03 -9.67 -11.51
C ALA A 10 17.32 -9.50 -13.02
N PRO A 11 16.36 -9.02 -13.83
CA PRO A 11 16.43 -9.04 -15.29
C PRO A 11 17.66 -8.33 -15.88
N GLU A 12 18.12 -7.25 -15.25
CA GLU A 12 19.32 -6.51 -15.66
C GLU A 12 20.61 -7.33 -15.53
N MET A 13 20.69 -8.26 -14.58
CA MET A 13 21.84 -9.14 -14.41
C MET A 13 21.87 -10.26 -15.46
N ILE A 14 20.78 -10.47 -16.21
CA ILE A 14 20.70 -11.43 -17.31
C ILE A 14 20.92 -10.73 -18.66
N LYS A 15 20.35 -9.53 -18.83
CA LYS A 15 20.37 -8.78 -20.10
C LYS A 15 21.70 -8.07 -20.37
N THR A 16 22.48 -7.80 -19.33
CA THR A 16 23.73 -7.04 -19.45
C THR A 16 24.93 -7.95 -19.64
N GLU A 17 25.82 -7.60 -20.56
CA GLU A 17 27.11 -8.28 -20.76
C GLU A 17 27.87 -8.40 -19.43
N PRO A 18 28.54 -9.53 -19.14
CA PRO A 18 29.18 -9.79 -17.84
C PRO A 18 30.10 -8.67 -17.35
N MET A 19 30.81 -7.99 -18.27
CA MET A 19 31.73 -6.89 -17.95
C MET A 19 31.03 -5.61 -17.43
N HIS A 20 29.72 -5.47 -17.70
CA HIS A 20 28.91 -4.32 -17.31
C HIS A 20 27.89 -4.66 -16.20
N GLN A 21 27.87 -5.91 -15.73
CA GLN A 21 27.04 -6.33 -14.61
C GLN A 21 27.58 -5.74 -13.31
N LYS A 22 26.95 -4.66 -12.82
CA LYS A 22 27.23 -4.12 -11.49
C LYS A 22 26.05 -4.48 -10.58
N PRO A 23 26.20 -5.46 -9.67
CA PRO A 23 25.14 -5.75 -8.70
C PRO A 23 24.88 -4.49 -7.86
N THR A 24 23.61 -4.10 -7.78
CA THR A 24 23.16 -2.97 -6.97
C THR A 24 22.14 -3.46 -5.95
N GLN A 25 21.81 -2.62 -4.97
CA GLN A 25 20.72 -2.90 -4.03
C GLN A 25 19.40 -3.22 -4.75
N ALA A 26 19.16 -2.69 -5.96
CA ALA A 26 17.95 -2.95 -6.73
C ALA A 26 17.84 -4.42 -7.15
N VAL A 27 18.96 -5.11 -7.39
CA VAL A 27 19.00 -6.56 -7.68
C VAL A 27 18.49 -7.34 -6.47
N ASP A 28 18.97 -7.00 -5.27
CA ASP A 28 18.53 -7.65 -4.03
C ASP A 28 17.05 -7.38 -3.72
N VAL A 29 16.55 -6.17 -4.02
CA VAL A 29 15.13 -5.82 -3.85
C VAL A 29 14.25 -6.68 -4.75
N PHE A 30 14.67 -6.94 -6.00
CA PHE A 30 13.94 -7.84 -6.89
C PHE A 30 13.90 -9.27 -6.33
N SER A 31 15.06 -9.82 -5.98
CA SER A 31 15.18 -11.17 -5.41
C SER A 31 14.35 -11.30 -4.13
N LEU A 32 14.36 -10.28 -3.27
CA LEU A 32 13.55 -10.23 -2.05
C LEU A 32 12.05 -10.24 -2.37
N GLY A 33 11.62 -9.54 -3.42
CA GLY A 33 10.23 -9.55 -3.88
C GLY A 33 9.77 -10.96 -4.28
N CYS A 34 10.61 -11.68 -5.02
CA CYS A 34 10.35 -13.08 -5.37
C CYS A 34 10.24 -13.97 -4.12
N VAL A 35 11.14 -13.78 -3.14
CA VAL A 35 11.13 -14.53 -1.88
C VAL A 35 9.88 -14.22 -1.06
N TYR A 36 9.45 -12.96 -0.99
CA TYR A 36 8.22 -12.57 -0.29
C TYR A 36 7.01 -13.27 -0.90
N TYR A 37 6.84 -13.19 -2.22
CA TYR A 37 5.76 -13.88 -2.91
C TYR A 37 5.81 -15.39 -2.63
N TYR A 38 6.99 -16.01 -2.71
CA TYR A 38 7.18 -17.42 -2.44
C TYR A 38 6.71 -17.85 -1.05
N VAL A 39 7.08 -17.08 -0.03
CA VAL A 39 6.69 -17.39 1.34
C VAL A 39 5.19 -17.21 1.55
N VAL A 40 4.59 -16.09 1.09
CA VAL A 40 3.16 -15.83 1.33
C VAL A 40 2.24 -16.75 0.54
N THR A 41 2.72 -17.30 -0.58
CA THR A 41 1.98 -18.24 -1.42
C THR A 41 2.33 -19.70 -1.14
N TYR A 42 3.13 -19.96 -0.10
CA TYR A 42 3.55 -21.30 0.31
C TYR A 42 4.22 -22.10 -0.82
N GLY A 43 5.05 -21.43 -1.63
CA GLY A 43 5.93 -22.09 -2.59
C GLY A 43 5.74 -21.69 -4.05
N GLN A 44 4.79 -20.81 -4.37
CA GLN A 44 4.66 -20.32 -5.75
C GLN A 44 5.72 -19.26 -6.07
N HIS A 45 5.98 -19.01 -7.35
CA HIS A 45 6.93 -17.97 -7.76
C HIS A 45 6.19 -16.95 -8.62
N PRO A 46 6.45 -15.63 -8.47
CA PRO A 46 5.68 -14.62 -9.20
C PRO A 46 5.88 -14.74 -10.71
N PHE A 47 7.00 -15.32 -11.15
CA PHE A 47 7.28 -15.59 -12.57
C PHE A 47 6.95 -17.02 -13.02
N GLY A 48 6.17 -17.78 -12.25
CA GLY A 48 5.68 -19.10 -12.64
C GLY A 48 6.68 -20.26 -12.44
N SER A 49 6.41 -21.36 -13.15
CA SER A 49 7.14 -22.62 -13.02
C SER A 49 8.62 -22.48 -13.41
N PRO A 50 9.53 -23.32 -12.85
CA PRO A 50 10.97 -23.22 -13.14
C PRO A 50 11.34 -23.16 -14.62
N ILE A 51 10.59 -23.86 -15.48
CA ILE A 51 10.84 -23.95 -16.94
C ILE A 51 10.68 -22.59 -17.62
N ASN A 52 9.61 -21.84 -17.29
CA ASN A 52 9.29 -20.57 -17.97
C ASN A 52 9.76 -19.34 -17.18
N ARG A 53 10.19 -19.54 -15.93
CA ARG A 53 10.50 -18.48 -14.97
C ARG A 53 11.47 -17.44 -15.50
N GLN A 54 12.57 -17.90 -16.09
CA GLN A 54 13.63 -17.02 -16.57
C GLN A 54 13.14 -16.14 -17.74
N SER A 55 12.36 -16.72 -18.65
CA SER A 55 11.73 -15.99 -19.76
C SER A 55 10.75 -14.93 -19.24
N ASN A 56 9.91 -15.29 -18.27
CA ASN A 56 8.95 -14.37 -17.64
C ASN A 56 9.63 -13.22 -16.88
N ILE A 57 10.78 -13.48 -16.24
CA ILE A 57 11.60 -12.43 -15.59
C ILE A 57 12.10 -11.43 -16.63
N ILE A 58 12.64 -11.91 -17.75
CA ILE A 58 13.12 -11.07 -18.85
C ILE A 58 11.98 -10.26 -19.47
N ALA A 59 10.82 -10.88 -19.64
CA ALA A 59 9.60 -10.25 -20.15
C ALA A 59 8.98 -9.24 -19.16
N GLY A 60 9.26 -9.39 -17.87
CA GLY A 60 8.76 -8.48 -16.83
C GLY A 60 7.28 -8.68 -16.51
N THR A 61 6.78 -9.91 -16.61
CA THR A 61 5.35 -10.25 -16.44
C THR A 61 5.12 -11.13 -15.22
N PRO A 62 5.17 -10.58 -13.99
CA PRO A 62 4.85 -11.34 -12.78
C PRO A 62 3.32 -11.55 -12.67
N ASP A 63 2.92 -12.73 -12.19
CA ASP A 63 1.58 -13.02 -11.70
C ASP A 63 1.57 -12.87 -10.17
N LEU A 64 0.85 -11.84 -9.70
CA LEU A 64 0.69 -11.52 -8.28
C LEU A 64 -0.71 -11.85 -7.75
N SER A 65 -1.52 -12.60 -8.51
CA SER A 65 -2.89 -12.93 -8.13
C SER A 65 -3.01 -13.79 -6.87
N GLY A 66 -1.92 -14.46 -6.47
CA GLY A 66 -1.84 -15.30 -5.27
C GLY A 66 -1.65 -14.56 -3.95
N THR A 67 -1.42 -13.24 -3.94
CA THR A 67 -1.11 -12.50 -2.69
C THR A 67 -2.30 -12.37 -1.73
N GLY A 68 -3.52 -12.26 -2.25
CA GLY A 68 -4.74 -12.05 -1.45
C GLY A 68 -4.74 -10.76 -0.59
N ASN A 69 -3.79 -9.84 -0.79
CA ASN A 69 -3.63 -8.62 0.01
C ASN A 69 -3.21 -7.46 -0.90
N VAL A 70 -4.03 -6.40 -0.94
CA VAL A 70 -3.82 -5.25 -1.84
C VAL A 70 -2.52 -4.48 -1.54
N CYS A 71 -2.14 -4.33 -0.27
CA CYS A 71 -0.88 -3.71 0.11
C CYS A 71 0.32 -4.57 -0.32
N LEU A 72 0.23 -5.89 -0.18
CA LEU A 72 1.31 -6.77 -0.61
C LEU A 72 1.48 -6.75 -2.13
N THR A 73 0.38 -6.74 -2.88
CA THR A 73 0.42 -6.61 -4.34
C THR A 73 1.12 -5.32 -4.76
N ASP A 74 0.71 -4.16 -4.21
CA ASP A 74 1.30 -2.85 -4.52
C ASP A 74 2.81 -2.81 -4.20
N LEU A 75 3.21 -3.39 -3.06
CA LEU A 75 4.62 -3.54 -2.68
C LEU A 75 5.40 -4.40 -3.68
N LEU A 76 4.88 -5.58 -4.05
CA LEU A 76 5.56 -6.52 -4.94
C LEU A 76 5.64 -6.01 -6.38
N GLU A 77 4.62 -5.30 -6.86
CA GLU A 77 4.67 -4.62 -8.17
C GLU A 77 5.86 -3.65 -8.23
N ALA A 78 6.09 -2.87 -7.17
CA ALA A 78 7.23 -1.96 -7.09
C ALA A 78 8.58 -2.70 -6.98
N MET A 79 8.66 -3.75 -6.15
CA MET A 79 9.89 -4.55 -5.95
C MET A 79 10.30 -5.32 -7.21
N LEU A 80 9.34 -5.85 -7.96
CA LEU A 80 9.56 -6.69 -9.14
C LEU A 80 9.59 -5.88 -10.45
N CYS A 81 9.68 -4.55 -10.37
CA CYS A 81 9.75 -3.69 -11.54
C CYS A 81 10.93 -4.10 -12.45
N PRO A 82 10.73 -4.28 -13.77
CA PRO A 82 11.83 -4.64 -14.67
C PRO A 82 12.93 -3.58 -14.73
N ASN A 83 12.58 -2.30 -14.53
CA ASN A 83 13.54 -1.21 -14.47
C ASN A 83 14.10 -1.07 -13.04
N PRO A 84 15.40 -1.36 -12.81
CA PRO A 84 16.00 -1.29 -11.48
C PRO A 84 15.95 0.12 -10.86
N ALA A 85 15.93 1.18 -11.68
CA ALA A 85 15.88 2.56 -11.18
C ALA A 85 14.52 2.95 -10.56
N LEU A 86 13.45 2.20 -10.91
CA LEU A 86 12.11 2.42 -10.38
C LEU A 86 11.81 1.58 -9.14
N ARG A 87 12.67 0.58 -8.82
CA ARG A 87 12.50 -0.24 -7.62
C ARG A 87 12.72 0.60 -6.36
N PRO A 88 11.96 0.34 -5.29
CA PRO A 88 12.12 1.05 -4.03
C PRO A 88 13.48 0.74 -3.38
N PRO A 89 14.20 1.73 -2.83
CA PRO A 89 15.32 1.44 -1.95
C PRO A 89 14.81 0.74 -0.68
N VAL A 90 15.65 -0.04 -0.01
CA VAL A 90 15.27 -0.83 1.18
C VAL A 90 14.65 0.05 2.29
N ARG A 91 15.16 1.26 2.48
CA ARG A 91 14.61 2.23 3.44
C ARG A 91 13.18 2.68 3.09
N ALA A 92 12.80 2.68 1.81
CA ALA A 92 11.44 2.97 1.39
C ALA A 92 10.50 1.78 1.62
N LEU A 93 10.99 0.53 1.47
CA LEU A 93 10.21 -0.67 1.77
C LEU A 93 9.67 -0.64 3.20
N ARG A 94 10.52 -0.28 4.19
CA ARG A 94 10.14 -0.19 5.61
C ARG A 94 9.05 0.84 5.92
N LYS A 95 8.82 1.79 5.00
CA LYS A 95 7.75 2.79 5.12
C LYS A 95 6.43 2.32 4.51
N HIS A 96 6.43 1.25 3.74
CA HIS A 96 5.23 0.70 3.12
C HIS A 96 4.25 0.14 4.18
N PRO A 97 2.93 0.38 4.06
CA PRO A 97 1.93 0.00 5.07
C PRO A 97 1.83 -1.50 5.31
N TYR A 98 2.28 -2.33 4.36
CA TYR A 98 2.38 -3.77 4.54
C TYR A 98 3.25 -4.17 5.75
N PHE A 99 4.22 -3.34 6.16
CA PHE A 99 5.09 -3.62 7.30
C PHE A 99 4.65 -2.98 8.60
N TRP A 100 3.58 -2.17 8.59
CA TRP A 100 3.15 -1.45 9.78
C TRP A 100 2.52 -2.39 10.81
N ASP A 101 2.73 -2.08 12.09
CA ASP A 101 1.97 -2.68 13.16
C ASP A 101 0.60 -1.99 13.33
N ALA A 102 -0.21 -2.51 14.25
CA ALA A 102 -1.55 -1.98 14.49
C ALA A 102 -1.52 -0.53 15.02
N ASN A 103 -0.52 -0.18 15.85
CA ASN A 103 -0.38 1.18 16.38
C ASN A 103 -0.08 2.19 15.27
N ASN A 104 0.91 1.90 14.43
CA ASN A 104 1.32 2.77 13.35
C ASN A 104 0.19 2.92 12.32
N THR A 105 -0.51 1.84 12.01
CA THR A 105 -1.67 1.86 11.11
C THR A 105 -2.81 2.71 11.68
N LEU A 106 -3.17 2.53 12.95
CA LEU A 106 -4.24 3.30 13.58
C LEU A 106 -3.88 4.78 13.70
N ASN A 107 -2.63 5.09 14.09
CA ASN A 107 -2.13 6.47 14.13
C ASN A 107 -2.15 7.12 12.75
N PHE A 108 -1.80 6.38 11.69
CA PHE A 108 -1.91 6.89 10.33
C PHE A 108 -3.35 7.28 9.99
N LEU A 109 -4.32 6.39 10.21
CA LEU A 109 -5.72 6.68 9.90
C LEU A 109 -6.27 7.87 10.70
N VAL A 110 -5.85 8.03 11.95
CA VAL A 110 -6.19 9.19 12.79
C VAL A 110 -5.57 10.47 12.24
N ASP A 111 -4.27 10.45 11.92
CA ASP A 111 -3.55 11.60 11.36
C ASP A 111 -4.18 12.04 10.02
N VAL A 112 -4.59 11.08 9.17
CA VAL A 112 -5.34 11.37 7.94
C VAL A 112 -6.69 12.02 8.25
N SER A 113 -7.47 11.44 9.17
CA SER A 113 -8.77 12.00 9.57
C SER A 113 -8.64 13.46 10.03
N ASP A 114 -7.67 13.76 10.89
CA ASP A 114 -7.45 15.12 11.39
C ASP A 114 -7.04 16.09 10.27
N ARG A 115 -6.24 15.63 9.30
CA ARG A 115 -5.79 16.44 8.17
C ARG A 115 -6.92 16.83 7.23
N VAL A 116 -7.80 15.88 6.89
CA VAL A 116 -8.93 16.12 5.97
C VAL A 116 -10.11 16.81 6.65
N ASP A 117 -10.23 16.69 7.97
CA ASP A 117 -11.23 17.42 8.75
C ASP A 117 -10.90 18.91 8.83
N LYS A 118 -9.61 19.26 8.94
CA LYS A 118 -9.15 20.65 8.92
C LYS A 118 -9.24 21.30 7.55
N ASN A 119 -9.19 20.52 6.47
CA ASN A 119 -9.12 21.04 5.09
C ASN A 119 -10.15 20.35 4.18
N PRO A 120 -11.45 20.41 4.48
CA PRO A 120 -12.46 19.55 3.88
C PRO A 120 -12.69 19.73 2.38
N ASN A 121 -12.21 20.84 1.82
CA ASN A 121 -12.39 21.23 0.42
C ASN A 121 -11.07 21.24 -0.35
N ASP A 122 -9.97 20.83 0.27
CA ASP A 122 -8.70 20.76 -0.44
C ASP A 122 -8.64 19.57 -1.40
N TYR A 123 -7.67 19.62 -2.32
CA TYR A 123 -7.53 18.62 -3.36
C TYR A 123 -7.29 17.21 -2.79
N VAL A 124 -6.62 17.10 -1.64
CA VAL A 124 -6.36 15.82 -0.94
C VAL A 124 -7.67 15.20 -0.48
N SER A 125 -8.54 16.00 0.12
CA SER A 125 -9.87 15.56 0.57
C SER A 125 -10.76 15.15 -0.59
N LEU A 126 -10.68 15.84 -1.73
CA LEU A 126 -11.40 15.46 -2.95
C LEU A 126 -10.89 14.15 -3.54
N LEU A 127 -9.56 13.96 -3.62
CA LEU A 127 -8.94 12.72 -4.08
C LEU A 127 -9.32 11.52 -3.21
N LEU A 128 -9.44 11.75 -1.89
CA LEU A 128 -9.86 10.71 -0.96
C LEU A 128 -11.26 10.18 -1.30
N GLU A 129 -12.16 11.05 -1.78
CA GLU A 129 -13.53 10.68 -2.13
C GLU A 129 -13.65 10.12 -3.56
N LEU A 130 -12.79 10.52 -4.51
CA LEU A 130 -12.83 10.03 -5.89
C LEU A 130 -12.67 8.50 -6.02
N GLY A 131 -11.98 7.87 -5.07
CA GLY A 131 -11.79 6.42 -5.03
C GLY A 131 -12.67 5.70 -4.01
N SER A 132 -13.70 6.33 -3.46
CA SER A 132 -14.50 5.80 -2.35
C SER A 132 -15.09 4.42 -2.65
N SER A 133 -15.59 4.18 -3.86
CA SER A 133 -16.16 2.90 -4.30
C SER A 133 -15.18 1.72 -4.27
N LYS A 134 -13.86 1.99 -4.23
CA LYS A 134 -12.84 0.95 -4.06
C LYS A 134 -12.64 0.56 -2.60
N VAL A 135 -13.12 1.38 -1.67
CA VAL A 135 -13.00 1.20 -0.23
C VAL A 135 -14.31 0.70 0.37
N MET A 136 -15.43 1.28 -0.06
CA MET A 136 -16.76 1.12 0.54
C MET A 136 -17.84 1.56 -0.44
N ASP A 137 -19.02 0.95 -0.33
CA ASP A 137 -20.25 1.49 -0.91
C ASP A 137 -21.05 2.25 0.16
N ASN A 138 -21.60 1.51 1.14
CA ASN A 138 -22.30 2.04 2.33
C ASN A 138 -21.65 1.47 3.60
N TRP A 139 -20.82 2.26 4.27
CA TRP A 139 -20.03 1.76 5.39
C TRP A 139 -20.82 1.58 6.69
N LEU A 140 -21.90 2.34 6.90
CA LEU A 140 -22.79 2.22 8.06
C LEU A 140 -23.52 0.88 8.06
N ALA A 141 -23.83 0.32 6.88
CA ALA A 141 -24.47 -0.99 6.74
C ALA A 141 -23.56 -2.16 7.18
N GLU A 142 -22.24 -1.97 7.17
CA GLU A 142 -21.27 -2.98 7.63
C GLU A 142 -21.01 -2.91 9.15
N MET A 143 -21.59 -1.94 9.85
CA MET A 143 -21.38 -1.76 11.30
C MET A 143 -22.27 -2.68 12.11
N ASP A 144 -21.72 -3.21 13.21
CA ASP A 144 -22.53 -3.90 14.21
C ASP A 144 -23.60 -2.96 14.78
N PRO A 145 -24.84 -3.45 15.02
CA PRO A 145 -25.95 -2.60 15.47
C PRO A 145 -25.63 -1.75 16.70
N VAL A 146 -24.91 -2.32 17.67
CA VAL A 146 -24.50 -1.64 18.92
C VAL A 146 -23.52 -0.50 18.63
N VAL A 147 -22.59 -0.69 17.70
CA VAL A 147 -21.62 0.34 17.29
C VAL A 147 -22.32 1.41 16.45
N LEU A 148 -23.27 1.02 15.59
CA LEU A 148 -24.04 1.93 14.75
C LEU A 148 -24.95 2.85 15.57
N GLU A 149 -25.63 2.32 16.59
CA GLU A 149 -26.43 3.09 17.54
C GLU A 149 -25.58 4.15 18.24
N ASP A 150 -24.44 3.72 18.78
CA ASP A 150 -23.45 4.58 19.46
C ASP A 150 -22.78 5.60 18.51
N LEU A 151 -22.71 5.34 17.20
CA LEU A 151 -22.27 6.34 16.22
C LEU A 151 -23.36 7.40 16.00
N LYS A 152 -24.61 6.97 15.77
CA LYS A 152 -25.74 7.85 15.48
C LYS A 152 -26.14 8.76 16.64
N GLN A 153 -25.90 8.34 17.88
CA GLN A 153 -26.20 9.17 19.07
C GLN A 153 -25.31 10.41 19.17
N HIS A 154 -24.08 10.35 18.67
CA HIS A 154 -23.08 11.40 18.92
C HIS A 154 -22.81 12.30 17.73
N ARG A 155 -23.08 11.86 16.50
CA ARG A 155 -22.80 12.64 15.29
C ARG A 155 -23.52 12.11 14.06
N ASP A 156 -23.84 13.03 13.16
CA ASP A 156 -24.26 12.68 11.80
C ASP A 156 -23.05 12.34 10.93
N TYR A 157 -23.10 11.14 10.35
CA TYR A 157 -22.11 10.62 9.41
C TYR A 157 -22.77 10.35 8.05
N ARG A 158 -22.09 10.69 6.95
CA ARG A 158 -22.57 10.36 5.60
C ARG A 158 -22.02 9.02 5.16
N ASP A 159 -22.93 8.14 4.76
CA ASP A 159 -22.67 6.72 4.46
C ASP A 159 -21.79 6.48 3.21
N GLY A 160 -21.67 7.48 2.33
CA GLY A 160 -20.88 7.39 1.09
C GLY A 160 -19.55 8.13 1.11
N ARG A 161 -19.07 8.59 2.28
CA ARG A 161 -17.87 9.43 2.40
C ARG A 161 -16.74 8.74 3.18
N VAL A 162 -15.60 8.55 2.54
CA VAL A 162 -14.40 7.95 3.18
C VAL A 162 -13.94 8.82 4.35
N ARG A 163 -14.04 10.15 4.23
CA ARG A 163 -13.73 11.06 5.32
C ARG A 163 -14.58 10.80 6.57
N ASP A 164 -15.87 10.54 6.40
CA ASP A 164 -16.77 10.35 7.54
C ASP A 164 -16.53 8.98 8.21
N LEU A 165 -16.14 7.95 7.44
CA LEU A 165 -15.62 6.68 7.97
C LEU A 165 -14.33 6.87 8.79
N LEU A 166 -13.34 7.59 8.25
CA LEU A 166 -12.11 7.90 9.00
C LEU A 166 -12.39 8.67 10.28
N ARG A 167 -13.33 9.61 10.24
CA ARG A 167 -13.77 10.37 11.40
C ARG A 167 -14.43 9.49 12.45
N ALA A 168 -15.24 8.52 12.04
CA ALA A 168 -15.84 7.54 12.95
C ALA A 168 -14.76 6.71 13.67
N ILE A 169 -13.77 6.19 12.93
CA ILE A 169 -12.62 5.45 13.48
C ILE A 169 -11.90 6.32 14.51
N ARG A 170 -11.55 7.55 14.13
CA ARG A 170 -10.84 8.51 14.98
C ARG A 170 -11.63 8.85 16.23
N ASN A 171 -12.93 9.10 16.13
CA ASN A 171 -13.79 9.41 17.27
C ASN A 171 -13.89 8.22 18.25
N LYS A 172 -14.13 6.99 17.75
CA LYS A 172 -14.20 5.80 18.60
C LYS A 172 -12.86 5.44 19.24
N ARG A 173 -11.74 5.72 18.57
CA ARG A 173 -10.41 5.61 19.18
C ARG A 173 -10.21 6.65 20.29
N THR A 174 -10.54 7.91 20.04
CA THR A 174 -10.25 9.01 20.96
C THR A 174 -11.05 8.89 22.25
N HIS A 175 -12.34 8.54 22.13
CA HIS A 175 -13.24 8.38 23.26
C HIS A 175 -13.35 6.93 23.73
N TYR A 176 -12.38 6.06 23.39
CA TYR A 176 -12.49 4.62 23.64
C TYR A 176 -12.79 4.26 25.09
N GLN A 177 -12.22 4.98 26.07
CA GLN A 177 -12.46 4.74 27.50
C GLN A 177 -13.84 5.18 27.98
N GLU A 178 -14.48 6.12 27.28
CA GLU A 178 -15.81 6.65 27.57
C GLU A 178 -16.92 5.78 26.95
N LEU A 179 -16.56 4.84 26.07
CA LEU A 179 -17.50 3.95 25.41
C LEU A 179 -18.15 2.97 26.40
N ARG A 180 -19.43 2.69 26.15
CA ARG A 180 -20.18 1.64 26.83
C ARG A 180 -19.45 0.29 26.72
N VAL A 181 -19.63 -0.57 27.73
CA VAL A 181 -18.92 -1.85 27.83
C VAL A 181 -19.26 -2.79 26.68
N ASP A 182 -20.51 -2.78 26.21
CA ASP A 182 -20.97 -3.56 25.05
C ASP A 182 -20.32 -3.09 23.75
N VAL A 183 -20.22 -1.77 23.52
CA VAL A 183 -19.51 -1.19 22.37
C VAL A 183 -18.03 -1.58 22.39
N ARG A 184 -17.34 -1.44 23.54
CA ARG A 184 -15.92 -1.86 23.68
C ARG A 184 -15.73 -3.35 23.44
N ARG A 185 -16.68 -4.19 23.85
CA ARG A 185 -16.61 -5.64 23.63
C ARG A 185 -16.63 -5.97 22.15
N VAL A 186 -17.48 -5.29 21.37
CA VAL A 186 -17.58 -5.49 19.91
C VAL A 186 -16.36 -4.93 19.18
N LEU A 187 -15.91 -3.73 19.52
CA LEU A 187 -14.73 -3.12 18.91
C LEU A 187 -13.43 -3.86 19.29
N GLY A 188 -13.37 -4.40 20.49
CA GLY A 188 -12.19 -5.07 21.02
C GLY A 188 -11.10 -4.11 21.49
N SER A 189 -10.06 -4.68 22.12
CA SER A 189 -8.94 -3.93 22.69
C SER A 189 -8.13 -3.14 21.66
N VAL A 190 -7.72 -1.93 22.06
CA VAL A 190 -6.84 -1.05 21.28
C VAL A 190 -5.37 -1.49 21.48
N PRO A 191 -4.52 -1.49 20.45
CA PRO A 191 -4.81 -1.09 19.06
C PRO A 191 -5.31 -2.25 18.18
N THR A 192 -4.95 -3.49 18.49
CA THR A 192 -4.98 -4.60 17.51
C THR A 192 -6.38 -5.06 17.17
N GLN A 193 -7.21 -5.39 18.16
CA GLN A 193 -8.57 -5.89 17.91
C GLN A 193 -9.47 -4.75 17.39
N PHE A 194 -9.31 -3.55 17.96
CA PHE A 194 -9.96 -2.33 17.48
C PHE A 194 -9.68 -2.08 15.99
N LEU A 195 -8.40 -2.11 15.58
CA LEU A 195 -8.05 -1.90 14.18
C LEU A 195 -8.63 -3.01 13.30
N HIS A 196 -8.53 -4.27 13.74
CA HIS A 196 -9.05 -5.42 13.02
C HIS A 196 -10.57 -5.32 12.77
N TYR A 197 -11.35 -4.80 13.71
CA TYR A 197 -12.78 -4.54 13.52
C TYR A 197 -13.05 -3.70 12.25
N TRP A 198 -12.28 -2.64 12.04
CA TRP A 198 -12.43 -1.75 10.89
C TRP A 198 -11.82 -2.32 9.61
N THR A 199 -10.61 -2.86 9.67
CA THR A 199 -9.88 -3.29 8.46
C THR A 199 -10.39 -4.61 7.88
N SER A 200 -11.02 -5.48 8.68
CA SER A 200 -11.73 -6.66 8.18
C SER A 200 -12.97 -6.29 7.36
N ARG A 201 -13.66 -5.20 7.71
CA ARG A 201 -14.83 -4.68 7.00
C ARG A 201 -14.45 -3.80 5.80
N PHE A 202 -13.36 -3.06 5.90
CA PHE A 202 -12.88 -2.14 4.87
C PHE A 202 -11.43 -2.45 4.45
N PRO A 203 -11.19 -3.60 3.78
CA PRO A 203 -9.84 -4.06 3.46
C PRO A 203 -9.08 -3.12 2.51
N GLY A 204 -9.78 -2.28 1.74
CA GLY A 204 -9.19 -1.27 0.86
C GLY A 204 -8.81 0.05 1.54
N LEU A 205 -9.27 0.30 2.77
CA LEU A 205 -9.20 1.62 3.42
C LEU A 205 -7.76 2.10 3.63
N LEU A 206 -6.90 1.26 4.23
CA LEU A 206 -5.51 1.61 4.50
C LEU A 206 -4.75 1.90 3.21
N HIS A 207 -4.87 1.01 2.24
CA HIS A 207 -4.16 1.13 0.96
C HIS A 207 -4.59 2.39 0.19
N HIS A 208 -5.90 2.64 0.09
CA HIS A 208 -6.45 3.82 -0.58
C HIS A 208 -5.99 5.12 0.09
N THR A 209 -6.15 5.22 1.41
CA THR A 209 -5.78 6.42 2.18
C THR A 209 -4.27 6.69 2.08
N TRP A 210 -3.43 5.67 2.23
CA TRP A 210 -1.98 5.78 2.08
C TRP A 210 -1.54 6.19 0.68
N ARG A 211 -2.19 5.70 -0.37
CA ARG A 211 -1.88 6.13 -1.74
C ARG A 211 -2.27 7.58 -1.99
N VAL A 212 -3.46 8.01 -1.58
CA VAL A 212 -3.90 9.40 -1.75
C VAL A 212 -2.97 10.36 -1.01
N LEU A 213 -2.59 10.03 0.22
CA LEU A 213 -1.79 10.91 1.07
C LEU A 213 -0.29 10.93 0.73
N HIS A 214 0.16 10.25 -0.34
CA HIS A 214 1.53 10.43 -0.86
C HIS A 214 1.83 11.89 -1.23
N CYS A 215 0.83 12.65 -1.68
CA CYS A 215 1.00 14.08 -1.96
C CYS A 215 1.32 14.92 -0.72
N CYS A 216 0.96 14.42 0.47
CA CYS A 216 1.24 15.05 1.76
C CYS A 216 2.54 14.55 2.40
N LYS A 217 3.36 13.76 1.71
CA LYS A 217 4.53 13.10 2.31
C LYS A 217 5.57 14.04 2.93
N THR A 218 5.58 15.31 2.52
CA THR A 218 6.48 16.36 3.04
C THR A 218 5.87 17.13 4.22
N GLU A 219 4.56 17.00 4.47
CA GLU A 219 3.94 17.60 5.65
C GLU A 219 4.49 16.94 6.93
N HIS A 220 4.75 17.75 7.96
CA HIS A 220 5.42 17.30 9.19
C HIS A 220 4.75 16.06 9.82
N VAL A 221 3.42 16.04 9.88
CA VAL A 221 2.64 14.92 10.45
C VAL A 221 2.87 13.62 9.67
N PHE A 222 3.02 13.71 8.34
CA PHE A 222 3.10 12.55 7.46
C PHE A 222 4.53 12.10 7.13
N ALA A 223 5.54 12.94 7.38
CA ALA A 223 6.94 12.63 7.07
C ALA A 223 7.44 11.30 7.70
N LYS A 224 6.83 10.86 8.80
CA LYS A 224 7.14 9.57 9.45
C LYS A 224 6.62 8.34 8.69
N TYR A 225 5.57 8.48 7.88
CA TYR A 225 4.91 7.37 7.16
C TYR A 225 5.46 7.15 5.75
N TYR A 226 6.18 8.10 5.19
CA TYR A 226 6.63 8.05 3.80
C TYR A 226 8.15 8.19 3.69
N HIS A 227 8.69 7.69 2.59
CA HIS A 227 10.08 7.94 2.24
C HIS A 227 10.23 9.32 1.60
N LYS A 228 11.30 10.05 1.93
CA LYS A 228 11.48 11.45 1.51
C LYS A 228 11.51 11.61 -0.01
N THR A 229 12.31 10.79 -0.69
CA THR A 229 12.55 10.93 -2.13
C THR A 229 11.67 9.97 -2.95
N TYR A 230 11.76 8.67 -2.67
CA TYR A 230 10.93 7.65 -3.31
C TYR A 230 9.41 7.84 -3.06
N SER A 231 8.61 7.58 -4.08
CA SER A 231 7.14 7.52 -4.01
C SER A 231 6.67 6.21 -4.63
N PHE A 232 5.87 5.43 -3.90
CA PHE A 232 5.20 4.25 -4.48
C PHE A 232 4.05 4.66 -5.39
N HIS A 233 3.42 5.80 -5.08
CA HIS A 233 2.36 6.37 -5.89
C HIS A 233 2.62 7.84 -6.21
N THR A 234 2.41 8.19 -7.49
CA THR A 234 2.32 9.57 -7.96
C THR A 234 0.93 9.76 -8.54
N ILE A 235 0.24 10.82 -8.12
CA ILE A 235 -1.06 11.16 -8.66
C ILE A 235 -0.88 11.56 -10.13
N GLY A 236 -1.58 10.87 -11.03
CA GLY A 236 -1.45 11.08 -12.46
C GLY A 236 -1.89 12.48 -12.92
N GLN A 237 -1.35 12.94 -14.05
CA GLN A 237 -1.72 14.24 -14.64
C GLN A 237 -3.23 14.36 -14.92
N GLU A 238 -3.91 13.27 -15.30
CA GLU A 238 -5.37 13.29 -15.51
C GLU A 238 -6.15 13.58 -14.23
N SER A 239 -5.74 12.99 -13.10
CA SER A 239 -6.31 13.31 -11.79
C SER A 239 -6.05 14.78 -11.44
N LEU A 240 -4.85 15.30 -11.73
CA LEU A 240 -4.50 16.72 -11.62
C LEU A 240 -5.33 17.64 -12.53
N LEU A 241 -5.66 17.20 -13.75
CA LEU A 241 -6.48 17.95 -14.70
C LEU A 241 -7.96 17.96 -14.29
N MET A 242 -8.52 16.81 -13.90
CA MET A 242 -9.89 16.74 -13.34
C MET A 242 -10.01 17.59 -12.06
N MET A 243 -8.93 17.68 -11.26
CA MET A 243 -8.86 18.54 -10.09
C MET A 243 -8.85 20.04 -10.44
N ARG A 244 -8.11 20.45 -11.48
CA ARG A 244 -8.10 21.85 -11.97
C ARG A 244 -9.46 22.28 -12.50
N ALA A 245 -10.15 21.39 -13.21
CA ALA A 245 -11.51 21.63 -13.70
C ALA A 245 -12.54 21.76 -12.56
N SER A 246 -12.38 20.98 -11.48
CA SER A 246 -13.32 20.99 -10.34
C SER A 246 -13.11 22.17 -9.37
N SER A 247 -11.92 22.77 -9.36
CA SER A 247 -11.56 23.85 -8.42
C SER A 247 -11.80 25.25 -8.99
N GLY A 248 -12.31 25.39 -10.21
CA GLY A 248 -12.64 26.69 -10.83
C GLY A 248 -11.46 27.65 -11.04
N MET A 249 -10.21 27.19 -10.90
CA MET A 249 -9.03 28.05 -11.07
C MET A 249 -8.60 28.07 -12.54
N PHE A 250 -9.22 28.93 -13.35
CA PHE A 250 -8.61 29.43 -14.57
C PHE A 250 -7.55 30.48 -14.19
N ALA A 251 -6.28 30.15 -14.44
CA ALA A 251 -5.21 31.13 -14.59
C ALA A 251 -4.13 30.56 -15.53
N GLU A 252 -4.21 30.95 -16.80
CA GLU A 252 -3.02 31.25 -17.61
C GLU A 252 -2.64 32.72 -17.32
N PRO A 253 -1.39 33.23 -17.56
CA PRO A 253 -0.31 32.68 -18.40
C PRO A 253 1.12 32.79 -17.80
N GLY A 254 2.15 32.31 -18.53
CA GLY A 254 3.54 32.78 -18.38
C GLY A 254 4.62 31.72 -18.63
N GLY A 255 5.29 31.79 -19.78
CA GLY A 255 6.26 30.79 -20.24
C GLY A 255 7.61 30.71 -19.51
N GLY A 256 8.27 29.56 -19.66
CA GLY A 256 9.69 29.36 -19.32
C GLY A 256 10.09 27.90 -19.11
N GLY A 257 10.59 27.23 -20.17
CA GLY A 257 11.54 26.12 -20.06
C GLY A 257 11.03 24.73 -19.64
N GLY A 258 10.09 24.15 -20.38
CA GLY A 258 9.72 22.74 -20.21
C GLY A 258 10.73 21.79 -20.87
N ILE A 259 11.46 21.01 -20.07
CA ILE A 259 12.13 19.79 -20.55
C ILE A 259 11.03 18.81 -20.96
N ARG A 260 10.87 18.64 -22.27
CA ARG A 260 10.01 17.59 -22.84
C ARG A 260 10.67 16.25 -22.60
N CYS A 261 10.04 15.41 -21.79
CA CYS A 261 10.15 13.97 -21.95
C CYS A 261 8.75 13.44 -22.26
N SER A 262 8.55 13.08 -23.53
CA SER A 262 7.38 12.38 -24.01
C SER A 262 7.32 10.99 -23.36
N PRO A 263 6.16 10.54 -22.85
CA PRO A 263 6.00 9.16 -22.46
C PRO A 263 5.81 8.35 -23.73
N ASN A 264 6.81 7.51 -24.07
CA ASN A 264 6.52 6.40 -24.96
C ASN A 264 5.55 5.48 -24.24
N SER A 265 4.31 5.55 -24.71
CA SER A 265 3.19 4.67 -24.50
C SER A 265 3.61 3.22 -24.73
N GLY A 266 4.05 2.55 -23.67
CA GLY A 266 3.96 1.11 -23.52
C GLY A 266 2.76 0.80 -22.66
N ASP A 267 1.59 0.67 -23.30
CA ASP A 267 0.35 0.02 -22.86
C ASP A 267 0.30 -0.44 -21.38
N TYR A 268 0.24 0.51 -20.43
CA TYR A 268 -0.25 0.22 -19.06
C TYR A 268 -1.77 0.18 -19.11
N ARG A 269 -2.32 -0.84 -19.80
CA ARG A 269 -3.73 -1.17 -19.74
C ARG A 269 -4.08 -1.57 -18.31
N SER A 270 -4.68 -0.63 -17.58
CA SER A 270 -5.89 -0.87 -16.80
C SER A 270 -5.99 -2.21 -16.02
N LEU A 271 -5.02 -2.52 -15.16
CA LEU A 271 -5.24 -3.50 -14.08
C LEU A 271 -6.07 -2.91 -12.91
N THR A 272 -6.40 -1.62 -12.95
CA THR A 272 -6.87 -0.81 -11.81
C THR A 272 -8.38 -0.74 -11.58
N SER A 273 -9.15 -1.69 -12.13
CA SER A 273 -10.57 -1.86 -11.82
C SER A 273 -10.95 -3.34 -11.69
N LYS A 274 -10.49 -4.20 -12.61
CA LYS A 274 -10.81 -5.64 -12.60
C LYS A 274 -10.18 -6.41 -11.43
N SER A 275 -8.95 -6.08 -11.03
CA SER A 275 -8.28 -6.72 -9.88
C SER A 275 -8.93 -6.32 -8.55
N PHE A 276 -9.31 -5.05 -8.41
CA PHE A 276 -10.03 -4.53 -7.23
C PHE A 276 -11.47 -5.09 -7.12
N SER A 277 -12.20 -5.16 -8.24
CA SER A 277 -13.55 -5.74 -8.28
C SER A 277 -13.53 -7.25 -8.01
N LYS A 278 -12.55 -7.99 -8.55
CA LYS A 278 -12.34 -9.42 -8.23
C LYS A 278 -11.94 -9.64 -6.76
N TYR A 279 -11.15 -8.74 -6.17
CA TYR A 279 -10.77 -8.79 -4.77
C TYR A 279 -11.99 -8.64 -3.83
N ASN A 280 -12.83 -7.62 -4.04
CA ASN A 280 -14.05 -7.42 -3.25
C ASN A 280 -15.08 -8.57 -3.43
N LYS A 281 -15.18 -9.14 -4.65
CA LYS A 281 -15.99 -10.34 -4.91
C LYS A 281 -15.45 -11.60 -4.22
N LYS A 282 -14.13 -11.80 -4.13
CA LYS A 282 -13.56 -12.98 -3.43
C LYS A 282 -13.70 -12.88 -1.91
N GLN A 283 -13.55 -11.69 -1.33
CA GLN A 283 -13.72 -11.44 0.11
C GLN A 283 -15.14 -11.75 0.61
N SER A 284 -16.16 -11.47 -0.21
CA SER A 284 -17.56 -11.81 0.11
C SER A 284 -17.81 -13.33 0.19
N TYR A 285 -17.00 -14.16 -0.50
CA TYR A 285 -17.06 -15.61 -0.38
C TYR A 285 -16.18 -16.17 0.77
N THR A 286 -15.09 -15.49 1.15
CA THR A 286 -14.22 -15.92 2.27
C THR A 286 -14.74 -15.53 3.65
N LYS A 287 -15.72 -14.61 3.75
CA LYS A 287 -16.51 -14.34 4.98
C LYS A 287 -17.18 -15.61 5.56
N ALA A 288 -17.21 -16.72 4.80
CA ALA A 288 -17.75 -18.02 5.21
C ALA A 288 -16.70 -19.07 5.67
N ALA A 289 -15.39 -18.82 5.56
CA ALA A 289 -14.38 -19.82 5.92
C ALA A 289 -13.05 -19.23 6.40
N GLY A 290 -12.81 -19.29 7.72
CA GLY A 290 -11.46 -19.38 8.32
C GLY A 290 -10.85 -18.10 8.91
N ASP A 291 -11.41 -17.61 10.02
CA ASP A 291 -10.87 -16.48 10.79
C ASP A 291 -10.16 -16.94 12.07
N ALA A 292 -8.83 -16.89 12.06
CA ALA A 292 -7.91 -16.68 13.20
C ALA A 292 -6.47 -17.12 12.80
N SER A 293 -6.33 -18.29 12.18
CA SER A 293 -5.01 -18.89 11.90
C SER A 293 -4.19 -18.12 10.86
N THR A 294 -4.86 -17.46 9.91
CA THR A 294 -4.24 -16.70 8.81
C THR A 294 -3.65 -15.37 9.27
N VAL A 295 -4.25 -14.73 10.28
CA VAL A 295 -3.78 -13.45 10.85
C VAL A 295 -2.53 -13.66 11.71
N PHE A 296 -2.48 -14.73 12.50
CA PHE A 296 -1.30 -15.09 13.30
C PHE A 296 -0.11 -15.52 12.43
N ALA A 297 -0.35 -16.26 11.34
CA ALA A 297 0.71 -16.64 10.39
C ALA A 297 1.33 -15.41 9.69
N ASN A 298 0.50 -14.45 9.27
CA ASN A 298 0.97 -13.21 8.64
C ASN A 298 1.80 -12.34 9.59
N GLY A 299 1.39 -12.23 10.87
CA GLY A 299 2.15 -11.48 11.88
C GLY A 299 3.55 -12.05 12.15
N ASN A 300 3.67 -13.38 12.20
CA ASN A 300 4.95 -14.05 12.45
C ASN A 300 5.91 -13.93 11.24
N MET A 301 5.36 -14.02 10.03
CA MET A 301 6.13 -13.82 8.79
C MET A 301 6.59 -12.36 8.64
N GLN A 302 5.74 -11.38 8.95
CA GLN A 302 6.08 -9.96 8.92
C GLN A 302 7.24 -9.62 9.87
N HIS A 303 7.30 -10.26 11.05
CA HIS A 303 8.42 -10.13 11.99
C HIS A 303 9.74 -10.69 11.41
N MET A 304 9.72 -11.88 10.81
CA MET A 304 10.90 -12.47 10.15
C MET A 304 11.41 -11.59 8.99
N PHE A 305 10.50 -10.99 8.23
CA PHE A 305 10.86 -10.11 7.12
C PHE A 305 11.43 -8.76 7.57
N ASN A 306 10.88 -8.17 8.63
CA ASN A 306 11.45 -6.97 9.24
C ASN A 306 12.90 -7.21 9.73
N ALA A 307 13.20 -8.40 10.27
CA ALA A 307 14.56 -8.77 10.65
C ALA A 307 15.51 -8.86 9.43
N ARG A 308 15.04 -9.36 8.29
CA ARG A 308 15.85 -9.47 7.06
C ARG A 308 16.08 -8.11 6.37
N LEU A 309 15.12 -7.20 6.43
CA LEU A 309 15.29 -5.81 5.98
C LEU A 309 16.39 -5.09 6.79
N ASN A 310 16.46 -5.31 8.11
CA ASN A 310 17.52 -4.75 8.95
C ASN A 310 18.93 -5.26 8.53
N ASN A 311 19.04 -6.53 8.13
CA ASN A 311 20.31 -7.09 7.65
C ASN A 311 20.76 -6.50 6.30
N LEU A 312 19.82 -6.13 5.42
CA LEU A 312 20.11 -5.45 4.15
C LEU A 312 20.59 -3.99 4.35
N ASP A 313 20.06 -3.30 5.36
CA ASP A 313 20.52 -1.96 5.75
C ASP A 313 21.95 -2.00 6.34
N ASN A 314 22.28 -3.04 7.11
CA ASN A 314 23.59 -3.20 7.79
C ASN A 314 24.72 -3.74 6.90
N TRP A 315 24.40 -4.26 5.71
CA TRP A 315 25.43 -4.83 4.81
C TRP A 315 26.42 -3.76 4.32
N ARG A 316 25.99 -2.51 4.15
CA ARG A 316 26.89 -1.39 3.78
C ARG A 316 27.93 -1.04 4.83
N GLU A 317 27.66 -1.27 6.12
CA GLU A 317 28.63 -1.01 7.19
C GLU A 317 29.71 -2.10 7.28
N ARG A 318 29.43 -3.31 6.79
CA ARG A 318 30.39 -4.42 6.80
C ARG A 318 31.24 -4.51 5.53
N SER A 319 30.75 -3.96 4.41
CA SER A 319 31.47 -3.97 3.13
C SER A 319 32.46 -2.80 2.94
N GLN A 320 32.68 -1.98 3.98
CA GLN A 320 33.65 -0.87 4.00
C GLN A 320 34.81 -1.08 4.99
N LEU A 321 35.14 -2.33 5.33
CA LEU A 321 36.41 -2.62 6.00
C LEU A 321 37.54 -2.61 4.96
N PRO A 322 38.57 -1.75 5.11
CA PRO A 322 39.71 -1.77 4.21
C PRO A 322 40.56 -3.01 4.48
N THR A 323 40.87 -3.78 3.44
CA THR A 323 42.09 -4.59 3.35
C THR A 323 43.14 -3.78 2.62
#